data_AF-A0A126Z311-F1
#
_entry.id   AF-A0A126Z311-F1
#
_cell.length_a   1.000
_cell.length_b   1.000
_cell.length_c   1.000
_cell.angle_alpha   90.00
_cell.angle_beta   90.00
_cell.angle_gamma   90.00
#
_symmetry.space_group_name_H-M   'P 1'
#
loop_
_entity.id
_entity.type
_entity.pdbx_description
1 polymer ?
#
loop_
_entity_poly.entity_id
_entity_poly.type
_entity_poly.pdbx_seq_one_letter_code
_entity_poly.pdbx_strand_id
1 'polypeptide(L)'
;MRRLRQAGAALTVLLIAGAVCSAAPQPRADAVAFRATTANPTSTFAMRTPVAATNPTCANNADGTTVTINWSYTGTTPNDLALPFNGTAYATATGAALSAALSTASLLGLGLPPTRSPCERT
;
A
#
# COMPACT_ATOMS: atom_id res chain seq x y z
N MET A 1 49.73 -45.22 -60.72
CA MET A 1 50.31 -45.60 -59.40
C MET A 1 50.62 -44.42 -58.46
N ARG A 2 51.12 -43.24 -58.91
CA ARG A 2 51.46 -42.10 -58.01
C ARG A 2 50.26 -41.40 -57.35
N ARG A 3 49.11 -41.29 -58.02
CA ARG A 3 47.92 -40.56 -57.52
C ARG A 3 47.20 -41.27 -56.35
N LEU A 4 47.20 -42.60 -56.32
CA LEU A 4 46.62 -43.37 -55.20
C LEU A 4 47.43 -43.18 -53.89
N ARG A 5 48.76 -43.02 -54.00
CA ARG A 5 49.62 -42.80 -52.82
C ARG A 5 49.43 -41.39 -52.22
N GLN A 6 49.08 -40.40 -53.04
CA GLN A 6 48.80 -39.04 -52.59
C GLN A 6 47.46 -38.93 -51.87
N ALA A 7 46.43 -39.67 -52.32
CA ALA A 7 45.13 -39.70 -51.66
C ALA A 7 45.19 -40.34 -50.26
N GLY A 8 45.97 -41.41 -50.09
CA GLY A 8 46.15 -42.07 -48.79
C GLY A 8 46.87 -41.20 -47.76
N ALA A 9 47.86 -40.41 -48.20
CA ALA A 9 48.60 -39.48 -47.33
C ALA A 9 47.74 -38.30 -46.86
N ALA A 10 46.87 -37.76 -47.73
CA ALA A 10 45.98 -36.65 -47.37
C ALA A 10 44.95 -37.07 -46.30
N LEU A 11 44.43 -38.29 -46.39
CA LEU A 11 43.41 -38.80 -45.48
C LEU A 11 43.96 -39.09 -44.08
N THR A 12 45.21 -39.55 -43.99
CA THR A 12 45.90 -39.77 -42.71
C THR A 12 46.20 -38.45 -41.99
N VAL A 13 46.63 -37.40 -42.72
CA VAL A 13 46.85 -36.08 -42.13
C VAL A 13 45.56 -35.48 -41.57
N LEU A 14 44.44 -35.64 -42.29
CA LEU A 14 43.14 -35.12 -41.84
C LEU A 14 42.65 -35.81 -40.55
N LEU A 15 42.83 -37.12 -40.45
CA LEU A 15 42.47 -37.90 -39.27
C LEU A 15 43.31 -37.53 -38.03
N ILE A 16 44.62 -37.33 -38.21
CA ILE A 16 45.52 -36.93 -37.12
C ILE A 16 45.17 -35.51 -36.65
N ALA A 17 44.92 -34.57 -37.57
CA ALA A 17 44.53 -33.21 -37.21
C ALA A 17 43.18 -33.18 -36.45
N GLY A 18 42.20 -33.97 -36.90
CA GLY A 18 40.91 -34.10 -36.22
C GLY A 18 41.02 -34.69 -34.80
N ALA A 19 41.90 -35.69 -34.61
CA ALA A 19 42.13 -36.30 -33.32
C ALA A 19 42.86 -35.38 -32.32
N VAL A 20 43.76 -34.52 -32.80
CA VAL A 20 44.45 -33.53 -31.95
C VAL A 20 43.49 -32.44 -31.48
N CYS A 21 42.53 -32.04 -32.32
CA CYS A 21 41.53 -31.03 -31.95
C CYS A 21 40.45 -31.56 -30.98
N SER A 22 40.13 -32.86 -31.01
CA SER A 22 39.12 -33.45 -30.11
C SER A 22 39.65 -33.84 -28.72
N ALA A 23 40.98 -33.95 -28.56
CA ALA A 23 41.63 -34.24 -27.29
C ALA A 23 42.07 -32.98 -26.51
N ALA A 24 41.86 -31.78 -27.07
CA ALA A 24 42.17 -30.54 -26.38
C ALA A 24 41.27 -30.39 -25.13
N PRO A 25 41.83 -30.10 -23.94
CA PRO A 25 41.05 -29.84 -22.74
C PRO A 25 40.09 -28.68 -23.00
N GLN A 26 38.79 -28.97 -23.01
CA GLN A 26 37.79 -27.91 -23.11
C GLN A 26 37.82 -27.09 -21.81
N PRO A 27 37.96 -25.76 -21.87
CA PRO A 27 37.85 -24.93 -20.67
C PRO A 27 36.43 -25.12 -20.12
N ARG A 28 36.34 -25.64 -18.88
CA ARG A 28 35.07 -25.75 -18.19
C ARG A 28 34.52 -24.34 -17.98
N ALA A 29 33.38 -24.06 -18.57
CA ALA A 29 32.61 -22.86 -18.26
C ALA A 29 31.95 -23.08 -16.89
N ASP A 30 32.65 -22.72 -15.82
CA ASP A 30 32.05 -22.69 -14.49
C ASP A 30 31.10 -21.49 -14.41
N ALA A 31 29.80 -21.78 -14.40
CA ALA A 31 28.78 -20.78 -14.13
C ALA A 31 28.91 -20.35 -12.66
N VAL A 32 29.46 -19.15 -12.42
CA VAL A 32 29.49 -18.54 -11.09
C VAL A 32 28.04 -18.36 -10.63
N ALA A 33 27.68 -19.00 -9.51
CA ALA A 33 26.35 -18.87 -8.95
C ALA A 33 26.06 -17.40 -8.59
N PHE A 34 24.98 -16.85 -9.14
CA PHE A 34 24.51 -15.50 -8.84
C PHE A 34 24.02 -15.46 -7.39
N ARG A 35 24.87 -15.06 -6.45
CA ARG A 35 24.50 -14.86 -5.04
C ARG A 35 23.92 -13.45 -4.86
N ALA A 36 22.67 -13.25 -5.29
CA ALA A 36 21.90 -12.09 -4.87
C ALA A 36 21.40 -12.31 -3.44
N THR A 37 21.76 -11.41 -2.53
CA THR A 37 21.18 -11.39 -1.18
C THR A 37 19.85 -10.65 -1.26
N THR A 38 18.74 -11.37 -1.21
CA THR A 38 17.41 -10.74 -1.13
C THR A 38 17.27 -10.11 0.25
N ALA A 39 17.47 -8.80 0.35
CA ALA A 39 17.13 -8.04 1.55
C ALA A 39 15.60 -7.93 1.61
N ASN A 40 15.00 -8.52 2.65
CA ASN A 40 13.57 -8.38 2.87
C ASN A 40 13.27 -6.93 3.29
N PRO A 41 12.43 -6.17 2.57
CA PRO A 41 12.06 -4.83 3.01
C PRO A 41 11.36 -4.90 4.36
N THR A 42 11.88 -4.20 5.36
CA THR A 42 11.22 -4.05 6.65
C THR A 42 10.03 -3.08 6.49
N SER A 43 8.84 -3.61 6.21
CA SER A 43 7.60 -2.84 6.38
C SER A 43 7.26 -2.77 7.87
N THR A 44 7.23 -1.57 8.41
CA THR A 44 6.78 -1.32 9.79
C THR A 44 5.31 -0.90 9.75
N PHE A 45 4.44 -1.72 10.36
CA PHE A 45 3.06 -1.34 10.63
C PHE A 45 2.97 -0.80 12.06
N ALA A 46 2.70 0.48 12.21
CA ALA A 46 2.41 1.08 13.51
C ALA A 46 0.89 1.07 13.74
N MET A 47 0.44 0.23 14.67
CA MET A 47 -0.94 0.32 15.15
C MET A 47 -1.03 1.52 16.09
N ARG A 48 -1.82 2.54 15.70
CA ARG A 48 -2.12 3.68 16.56
C ARG A 48 -3.45 3.46 17.27
N THR A 49 -3.50 3.78 18.55
CA THR A 49 -4.77 3.82 19.29
C THR A 49 -5.68 4.90 18.70
N PRO A 50 -6.96 4.58 18.44
CA PRO A 50 -7.92 5.57 17.95
C PRO A 50 -8.06 6.70 18.97
N VAL A 51 -8.00 7.94 18.48
CA VAL A 51 -8.17 9.15 19.30
C VAL A 51 -9.65 9.44 19.41
N ALA A 52 -10.17 9.42 20.65
CA ALA A 52 -11.55 9.75 20.93
C ALA A 52 -11.72 11.28 21.01
N ALA A 53 -12.77 11.79 20.36
CA ALA A 53 -13.24 13.14 20.62
C ALA A 53 -13.79 13.25 22.05
N THR A 54 -13.60 14.43 22.65
CA THR A 54 -13.95 14.76 24.03
C THR A 54 -14.63 16.13 24.07
N ASN A 55 -15.46 16.36 25.09
CA ASN A 55 -16.20 17.61 25.29
C ASN A 55 -17.02 18.05 24.07
N PRO A 56 -17.92 17.21 23.53
CA PRO A 56 -18.77 17.62 22.42
C PRO A 56 -19.70 18.77 22.87
N THR A 57 -19.82 19.81 22.05
CA THR A 57 -20.78 20.90 22.23
C THR A 57 -21.57 21.10 20.96
N CYS A 58 -22.84 21.48 21.09
CA CYS A 58 -23.75 21.72 19.96
C CYS A 58 -24.16 23.19 19.91
N ALA A 59 -24.16 23.79 18.72
CA ALA A 59 -24.70 25.12 18.47
C ALA A 59 -25.63 25.10 17.26
N ASN A 60 -26.86 25.59 17.43
CA ASN A 60 -27.76 25.86 16.32
C ASN A 60 -27.23 27.09 15.57
N ASN A 61 -27.04 26.98 14.26
CA ASN A 61 -26.59 28.10 13.45
C ASN A 61 -27.77 29.03 13.15
N ALA A 62 -27.48 30.30 12.88
CA ALA A 62 -28.49 31.32 12.61
C ALA A 62 -29.30 31.07 11.33
N ASP A 63 -28.82 30.17 10.46
CA ASP A 63 -29.52 29.75 9.24
C ASP A 63 -30.75 28.85 9.50
N GLY A 64 -30.95 28.39 10.75
CA GLY A 64 -32.07 27.54 11.16
C GLY A 64 -32.09 26.16 10.50
N THR A 65 -31.06 25.79 9.74
CA THR A 65 -31.01 24.56 8.95
C THR A 65 -29.77 23.73 9.20
N THR A 66 -28.80 24.27 9.95
CA THR A 66 -27.60 23.54 10.32
C THR A 66 -27.32 23.62 11.82
N VAL A 67 -26.71 22.55 12.34
CA VAL A 67 -26.22 22.47 13.71
C VAL A 67 -24.74 22.16 13.66
N THR A 68 -23.92 23.01 14.29
CA THR A 68 -22.49 22.77 14.42
C THR A 68 -22.24 21.97 15.69
N ILE A 69 -21.57 20.83 15.55
CA ILE A 69 -21.01 20.09 16.69
C ILE A 69 -19.53 20.40 16.74
N ASN A 70 -19.06 20.90 17.88
CA ASN A 70 -17.64 21.10 18.17
C ASN A 70 -17.15 20.04 19.15
N TRP A 71 -15.85 19.75 19.13
CA TRP A 71 -15.20 18.82 20.03
C TRP A 71 -13.75 19.20 20.25
N SER A 72 -13.11 18.49 21.18
CA SER A 72 -11.68 18.56 21.45
C SER A 72 -11.08 17.16 21.44
N TYR A 73 -9.79 17.03 21.17
CA TYR A 73 -9.07 15.77 21.35
C TYR A 73 -7.63 16.08 21.76
N THR A 74 -7.00 15.13 22.44
CA THR A 74 -5.61 15.24 22.90
C THR A 74 -4.77 14.14 22.26
N GLY A 75 -3.48 14.42 22.07
CA GLY A 75 -2.55 13.47 21.49
C GLY A 75 -2.39 13.70 20.00
N THR A 76 -2.56 12.64 19.19
CA THR A 76 -2.31 12.76 17.75
C THR A 76 -3.54 13.19 16.99
N THR A 77 -3.35 14.03 15.97
CA THR A 77 -4.39 14.39 15.02
C THR A 77 -4.97 13.15 14.33
N PRO A 78 -6.28 12.88 14.47
CA PRO A 78 -6.92 11.81 13.73
C PRO A 78 -6.94 12.11 12.22
N ASN A 79 -6.95 11.08 11.39
CA ASN A 79 -7.13 11.27 9.95
C ASN A 79 -8.56 11.73 9.64
N ASP A 80 -9.54 11.12 10.32
CA ASP A 80 -10.97 11.41 10.19
C ASP A 80 -11.68 11.24 11.53
N LEU A 81 -12.69 12.06 11.75
CA LEU A 81 -13.65 11.99 12.85
C LEU A 81 -15.05 11.95 12.25
N ALA A 82 -15.83 10.94 12.61
CA ALA A 82 -17.20 10.78 12.16
C ALA A 82 -18.17 11.09 13.29
N LEU A 83 -19.37 11.54 12.92
CA LEU A 83 -20.55 11.65 13.78
C LEU A 83 -21.51 10.50 13.45
N PRO A 84 -21.33 9.32 14.08
CA PRO A 84 -22.16 8.16 13.81
C PRO A 84 -23.45 8.17 14.64
N PHE A 85 -24.53 7.67 14.05
CA PHE A 85 -25.73 7.27 14.76
C PHE A 85 -26.33 6.04 14.10
N ASN A 86 -26.67 5.02 14.89
CA ASN A 86 -27.14 3.71 14.39
C ASN A 86 -26.28 3.12 13.25
N GLY A 87 -24.96 3.31 13.30
CA GLY A 87 -24.02 2.77 12.30
C GLY A 87 -23.87 3.62 11.03
N THR A 88 -24.62 4.71 10.89
CA THR A 88 -24.50 5.64 9.75
C THR A 88 -23.72 6.88 10.17
N ALA A 89 -22.72 7.29 9.37
CA ALA A 89 -22.01 8.55 9.57
C ALA A 89 -22.80 9.71 8.94
N TYR A 90 -23.21 10.67 9.76
CA TYR A 90 -24.03 11.80 9.34
C TYR A 90 -23.23 13.06 9.01
N ALA A 91 -21.99 13.12 9.49
CA ALA A 91 -20.98 14.09 9.10
C ALA A 91 -19.59 13.51 9.38
N THR A 92 -18.60 13.95 8.61
CA THR A 92 -17.19 13.63 8.79
C THR A 92 -16.36 14.90 8.76
N ALA A 93 -15.35 14.93 9.62
CA ALA A 93 -14.39 16.00 9.73
C ALA A 93 -13.00 15.41 9.58
N THR A 94 -12.21 16.00 8.68
CA THR A 94 -10.90 15.45 8.30
C THR A 94 -9.78 16.13 9.08
N GLY A 95 -8.74 15.38 9.39
CA GLY A 95 -7.52 15.87 10.00
C GLY A 95 -7.74 16.62 11.31
N ALA A 96 -7.26 17.87 11.34
CA ALA A 96 -7.23 18.68 12.54
C ALA A 96 -8.57 19.36 12.90
N ALA A 97 -9.63 19.11 12.14
CA ALA A 97 -10.92 19.76 12.36
C ALA A 97 -11.49 19.48 13.76
N LEU A 98 -11.99 20.55 14.40
CA LEU A 98 -12.58 20.53 15.74
C LEU A 98 -14.11 20.69 15.71
N SER A 99 -14.69 20.65 14.52
CA SER A 99 -16.12 20.84 14.33
C SER A 99 -16.64 20.22 13.04
N ALA A 100 -17.91 19.84 13.02
CA ALA A 100 -18.66 19.50 11.81
C ALA A 100 -20.08 20.04 11.89
N ALA A 101 -20.62 20.43 10.74
CA ALA A 101 -22.00 20.84 10.60
C ALA A 101 -22.87 19.64 10.21
N LEU A 102 -24.00 19.49 10.91
CA LEU A 102 -25.10 18.61 10.55
C LEU A 102 -26.16 19.42 9.81
N SER A 103 -26.58 18.94 8.64
CA SER A 103 -27.70 19.49 7.91
C SER A 103 -29.04 19.07 8.53
N THR A 104 -30.13 19.74 8.17
CA THR A 104 -31.51 19.31 8.48
C THR A 104 -31.82 17.88 8.05
N ALA A 105 -31.28 17.42 6.92
CA ALA A 105 -31.43 16.02 6.49
C ALA A 105 -30.72 15.06 7.47
N SER A 106 -29.53 15.44 7.93
CA SER A 106 -28.79 14.69 8.95
C SER A 106 -29.55 14.66 10.28
N LEU A 107 -30.09 15.80 10.73
CA LEU A 107 -30.88 15.90 11.97
C LEU A 107 -32.16 15.07 11.92
N LEU A 108 -32.85 15.05 10.78
CA LEU A 108 -34.02 14.21 10.58
C LEU A 108 -33.65 12.72 10.63
N GLY A 109 -32.50 12.35 10.04
CA GLY A 109 -31.94 11.00 10.15
C GLY A 109 -31.57 10.59 11.58
N LEU A 110 -31.28 11.55 12.45
CA LEU A 110 -31.07 11.35 13.89
C LEU A 110 -32.39 11.30 14.69
N GLY A 111 -33.54 11.55 14.05
CA GLY A 111 -34.85 11.63 14.72
C GLY A 111 -34.98 12.85 15.65
N LEU A 112 -34.23 13.92 15.36
CA LEU A 112 -34.25 15.16 16.13
C LEU A 112 -35.06 16.23 15.37
N PRO A 113 -35.99 16.93 16.03
CA PRO A 113 -36.62 18.08 15.41
C PRO A 113 -35.58 19.20 15.20
N PRO A 114 -35.69 20.02 14.14
CA PRO A 114 -34.72 21.08 13.85
C PRO A 114 -34.59 22.13 14.96
N THR A 115 -35.54 22.13 15.91
CA THR A 115 -35.59 23.03 17.06
C THR A 115 -34.98 22.45 18.34
N ARG A 116 -34.67 21.15 18.41
CA ARG A 116 -33.97 20.56 19.58
C ARG A 116 -32.53 20.21 19.23
N SER A 117 -31.62 20.69 20.06
CA SER A 117 -30.21 20.37 19.97
C SER A 117 -29.98 18.85 20.12
N PRO A 118 -29.14 18.21 19.28
CA PRO A 118 -28.78 16.80 19.41
C PRO A 118 -28.20 16.42 20.77
N CYS A 119 -27.65 17.40 21.49
CA CYS A 119 -26.99 17.23 22.77
C CYS A 119 -27.95 17.13 23.98
N GLU A 120 -29.27 17.26 23.82
CA GLU A 120 -30.23 17.25 24.93
C GLU A 120 -30.60 15.83 25.44
N ARG A 121 -30.01 14.77 24.85
CA ARG A 121 -30.39 13.37 25.11
C ARG A 121 -29.25 12.47 25.63
N THR A 122 -28.19 13.08 26.17
CA THR A 122 -27.13 12.40 26.96
C THR A 122 -27.28 12.75 28.42
#